data_AF-A0A1M7IWZ4-F1
#
_entry.id   AF-A0A1M7IWZ4-F1
#
_cell.length_a   1.000
_cell.length_b   1.000
_cell.length_c   1.000
_cell.angle_alpha   90.00
_cell.angle_beta   90.00
_cell.angle_gamma   90.00
#
_symmetry.space_group_name_H-M   'P 1'
#
loop_
_entity.id
_entity.type
_entity.pdbx_description
1 polymer ?
#
loop_
_entity_poly.entity_id
_entity_poly.type
_entity_poly.pdbx_seq_one_letter_code
_entity_poly.pdbx_strand_id
1 'polypeptide(L)'
;MLLIIVAVLLFFSSAIWLGVPIFLIGNAVSKIVGNLVVVHLFIALSVGFLFSLFLVPINIEVAQKIASIKQIRLWKAFVRIQVGWLIVVAVLFEFIVLAIIFMEL
;
A
#
# COMPACT_ATOMS: atom_id res chain seq x y z
N MET A 1 -12.10 26.20 11.47
CA MET A 1 -10.67 26.36 11.84
C MET A 1 -10.04 25.04 12.27
N LEU A 2 -10.53 24.36 13.32
CA LEU A 2 -9.97 23.08 13.78
C LEU A 2 -9.95 21.98 12.69
N LEU A 3 -11.05 21.85 11.94
CA LEU A 3 -11.20 20.88 10.85
C LEU A 3 -10.14 21.06 9.74
N ILE A 4 -9.81 22.31 9.41
CA ILE A 4 -8.78 22.64 8.42
C ILE A 4 -7.40 22.24 8.95
N ILE A 5 -7.10 22.59 10.20
CA ILE A 5 -5.83 22.25 10.85
C ILE A 5 -5.64 20.73 10.90
N VAL A 6 -6.68 20.00 11.30
CA VAL A 6 -6.65 18.53 11.36
C VAL A 6 -6.48 17.91 9.97
N ALA A 7 -7.18 18.40 8.95
CA ALA A 7 -7.05 17.90 7.59
C ALA A 7 -5.63 18.11 7.03
N VAL A 8 -5.04 19.30 7.25
CA VAL A 8 -3.68 19.61 6.82
C VAL A 8 -2.65 18.73 7.54
N LEU A 9 -2.78 18.57 8.86
CA LEU A 9 -1.89 17.69 9.64
C LEU A 9 -2.01 16.22 9.21
N LEU A 10 -3.22 15.74 8.92
CA LEU A 10 -3.45 14.39 8.40
C LEU A 10 -2.79 14.18 7.04
N PHE A 11 -2.91 15.16 6.14
CA PHE A 11 -2.27 15.12 4.83
C PHE A 11 -0.75 15.01 4.94
N PHE A 12 -0.10 15.89 5.70
CA PHE A 12 1.36 15.83 5.87
C PHE A 12 1.81 14.57 6.60
N SER A 13 1.09 14.15 7.64
CA SER A 13 1.44 12.95 8.40
C SER A 13 1.36 11.70 7.53
N SER A 14 0.29 11.55 6.75
CA SER A 14 0.14 10.42 5.81
C SER A 14 1.16 10.47 4.68
N ALA A 15 1.47 11.65 4.15
CA ALA A 15 2.49 11.83 3.12
C ALA A 15 3.89 11.43 3.62
N ILE A 16 4.26 11.79 4.85
CA ILE A 16 5.54 11.38 5.45
C ILE A 16 5.56 9.87 5.69
N TRP A 17 4.46 9.32 6.22
CA TRP A 17 4.38 7.90 6.59
C TRP A 17 4.44 6.97 5.38
N LEU A 18 3.88 7.38 4.24
CA LEU A 18 3.96 6.65 2.99
C LEU A 18 5.23 7.00 2.21
N GLY A 19 5.51 8.28 2.04
CA GLY A 19 6.57 8.78 1.16
C GLY A 19 7.98 8.39 1.60
N VAL A 20 8.29 8.46 2.90
CA VAL A 20 9.64 8.15 3.39
C VAL A 20 10.01 6.68 3.17
N PRO A 21 9.18 5.69 3.58
CA PRO A 21 9.49 4.29 3.30
C PRO A 21 9.56 3.96 1.81
N ILE A 22 8.64 4.52 1.00
CA ILE A 22 8.64 4.31 -0.47
C ILE A 22 9.95 4.81 -1.08
N PHE A 23 10.38 6.02 -0.72
CA PHE A 23 11.62 6.61 -1.22
C PHE A 23 12.85 5.80 -0.83
N LEU A 24 12.92 5.35 0.43
CA LEU A 24 14.03 4.53 0.92
C LEU A 24 14.12 3.19 0.16
N ILE A 25 12.99 2.51 -0.04
CA ILE A 25 12.95 1.24 -0.77
C ILE A 25 13.30 1.44 -2.24
N GLY A 26 12.71 2.44 -2.90
CA GLY A 26 13.01 2.76 -4.29
C GLY A 26 14.50 3.04 -4.52
N ASN A 27 15.10 3.88 -3.67
CA ASN A 27 16.53 4.19 -3.75
C ASN A 27 17.40 2.94 -3.50
N ALA A 28 17.09 2.14 -2.48
CA ALA A 28 17.83 0.92 -2.17
C ALA A 28 17.77 -0.09 -3.34
N VAL A 29 16.58 -0.34 -3.89
CA VAL A 29 16.40 -1.28 -5.00
C VAL A 29 17.07 -0.76 -6.27
N SER A 30 17.02 0.55 -6.55
CA SER A 30 17.66 1.15 -7.72
C SER A 30 19.17 0.92 -7.75
N LYS A 31 19.82 0.97 -6.58
CA LYS A 31 21.27 0.71 -6.42
C LYS A 31 21.63 -0.76 -6.62
N ILE A 32 20.71 -1.68 -6.37
CA ILE A 32 20.97 -3.13 -6.44
C ILE A 32 20.69 -3.65 -7.85
N VAL A 33 19.53 -3.30 -8.43
CA VAL A 33 19.00 -4.01 -9.60
C VAL A 33 19.28 -3.28 -10.91
N GLY A 34 19.49 -1.96 -10.90
CA GLY A 34 19.76 -1.13 -12.08
C GLY A 34 18.64 -1.10 -13.14
N ASN A 35 17.63 -1.97 -13.03
CA ASN A 35 16.50 -2.08 -13.93
C ASN A 35 15.30 -1.31 -13.37
N LEU A 36 14.89 -0.26 -14.10
CA LEU A 36 13.78 0.61 -13.73
C LEU A 36 12.46 -0.15 -13.54
N VAL A 37 12.17 -1.17 -14.36
CA VAL A 37 10.93 -1.96 -14.23
C VAL A 37 10.88 -2.67 -12.88
N VAL A 38 11.99 -3.24 -12.44
CA VAL A 38 12.07 -3.91 -11.14
C VAL A 38 11.95 -2.89 -10.01
N VAL A 39 12.59 -1.73 -10.14
CA VAL A 39 12.47 -0.64 -9.15
C VAL A 39 11.01 -0.20 -8.99
N HIS A 40 10.30 0.03 -10.09
CA HIS A 40 8.88 0.40 -10.07
C HIS A 40 8.01 -0.70 -9.41
N LEU A 41 8.23 -1.96 -9.75
CA LEU A 41 7.52 -3.08 -9.13
C LEU A 41 7.69 -3.08 -7.60
N PHE A 42 8.92 -2.91 -7.10
CA PHE A 42 9.17 -2.86 -5.66
C PHE A 42 8.55 -1.64 -4.98
N ILE A 43 8.53 -0.49 -5.65
CA ILE A 43 7.84 0.71 -5.18
C ILE A 43 6.34 0.45 -5.07
N ALA A 44 5.71 -0.10 -6.12
CA ALA A 44 4.28 -0.41 -6.13
C ALA A 44 3.89 -1.43 -5.05
N LEU A 45 4.68 -2.49 -4.88
CA LEU A 45 4.47 -3.48 -3.81
C LEU A 45 4.64 -2.86 -2.41
N SER A 46 5.56 -1.90 -2.26
CA SER A 46 5.76 -1.18 -0.99
C SER A 46 4.58 -0.27 -0.65
N VAL A 47 4.05 0.45 -1.65
CA VAL A 47 2.81 1.23 -1.50
C VAL A 47 1.66 0.31 -1.07
N GLY A 48 1.49 -0.81 -1.77
CA GLY A 48 0.45 -1.80 -1.46
C GLY A 48 0.59 -2.38 -0.06
N PHE A 49 1.82 -2.68 0.37
CA PHE A 49 2.10 -3.20 1.70
C PHE A 49 1.75 -2.17 2.80
N LEU A 50 2.22 -0.93 2.68
CA LEU A 50 1.95 0.13 3.65
C LEU A 50 0.45 0.45 3.75
N PHE A 51 -0.25 0.48 2.61
CA PHE A 51 -1.69 0.67 2.61
C PHE A 51 -2.43 -0.50 3.25
N SER A 52 -2.00 -1.73 2.97
CA SER A 52 -2.59 -2.92 3.60
C SER A 52 -2.36 -2.95 5.12
N LEU A 53 -1.24 -2.41 5.59
CA LEU A 53 -0.97 -2.20 7.02
C LEU A 53 -1.93 -1.19 7.65
N PHE A 54 -2.26 -0.11 6.95
CA PHE A 54 -3.26 0.86 7.41
C PHE A 54 -4.64 0.20 7.60
N LEU A 55 -4.97 -0.79 6.78
CA LEU A 55 -6.23 -1.54 6.87
C LEU A 55 -6.21 -2.72 7.85
N VAL A 56 -5.13 -2.94 8.62
CA VAL A 56 -5.01 -4.08 9.55
C VAL A 56 -6.21 -4.23 10.49
N PRO A 57 -6.68 -3.18 11.20
CA PRO A 57 -7.81 -3.33 12.13
C PRO A 57 -9.07 -3.86 11.43
N ILE A 58 -9.40 -3.27 10.28
CA ILE A 58 -10.55 -3.66 9.45
C ILE A 58 -10.36 -5.09 8.92
N ASN A 59 -9.16 -5.41 8.43
CA ASN A 59 -8.84 -6.71 7.86
C ASN A 59 -8.90 -7.83 8.91
N ILE A 60 -8.62 -7.56 10.18
CA ILE A 60 -8.79 -8.53 11.28
C ILE A 60 -10.27 -8.83 11.50
N GLU A 61 -11.14 -7.82 11.56
CA GLU A 61 -12.58 -8.02 11.72
C GLU A 61 -13.18 -8.83 10.56
N VAL A 62 -12.80 -8.50 9.33
CA VAL A 62 -13.20 -9.25 8.14
C VAL A 62 -12.64 -10.69 8.19
N ALA A 63 -11.38 -10.86 8.59
CA ALA A 63 -10.76 -12.17 8.72
C ALA A 63 -11.46 -13.06 9.75
N GLN A 64 -11.93 -12.51 10.87
CA GLN A 64 -12.69 -13.25 11.88
C GLN A 64 -14.01 -13.79 11.32
N LYS A 65 -14.76 -12.95 10.60
CA LYS A 65 -16.01 -13.36 9.93
C LYS A 65 -15.77 -14.43 8.86
N ILE A 66 -14.73 -14.27 8.04
CA ILE A 66 -14.39 -15.27 7.01
C ILE A 66 -13.89 -16.58 7.63
N ALA A 67 -13.11 -16.50 8.71
CA ALA A 67 -12.60 -17.65 9.43
C ALA A 67 -13.73 -18.50 10.03
N SER A 68 -14.76 -17.86 10.60
CA SER A 68 -15.93 -18.57 11.15
C SER A 68 -16.79 -19.21 10.05
N ILE A 69 -17.03 -18.51 8.94
CA ILE A 69 -17.82 -19.03 7.81
C ILE A 69 -17.12 -20.20 7.13
N LYS A 70 -15.81 -20.07 6.88
CA LYS A 70 -15.03 -21.08 6.12
C LYS A 70 -14.34 -22.13 7.01
N GLN A 71 -14.52 -22.07 8.34
CA GLN A 71 -13.88 -22.97 9.30
C GLN A 71 -12.35 -23.08 9.10
N ILE A 72 -11.71 -21.95 8.84
CA ILE A 72 -10.25 -21.85 8.66
C ILE A 72 -9.63 -21.05 9.81
N ARG A 73 -8.32 -21.26 10.03
CA ARG A 73 -7.58 -20.46 11.03
C ARG A 73 -7.60 -18.97 10.65
N LEU A 74 -7.83 -18.10 11.64
CA LEU A 74 -7.84 -16.64 11.50
C LEU A 74 -6.63 -16.11 10.74
N TRP A 75 -5.43 -16.58 11.07
CA TRP A 75 -4.20 -16.14 10.42
C TRP A 75 -4.18 -16.43 8.91
N LYS A 76 -4.72 -17.58 8.48
CA LYS A 76 -4.83 -17.91 7.05
C LYS A 76 -5.82 -17.00 6.33
N ALA A 77 -6.94 -16.66 6.95
CA ALA A 77 -7.90 -15.70 6.40
C ALA A 77 -7.29 -14.29 6.31
N PHE A 78 -6.65 -13.84 7.39
CA PHE A 78 -6.03 -12.53 7.47
C PHE A 78 -4.93 -12.32 6.43
N VAL A 79 -3.99 -13.27 6.31
CA VAL A 79 -2.90 -13.18 5.31
C VAL A 79 -3.46 -13.14 3.89
N ARG A 80 -4.52 -13.91 3.58
CA ARG A 80 -5.16 -13.87 2.25
C ARG A 80 -5.77 -12.50 1.96
N ILE A 81 -6.44 -11.88 2.92
CA ILE A 81 -7.02 -10.54 2.77
C ILE A 81 -5.90 -9.50 2.60
N GLN A 82 -4.85 -9.58 3.41
CA GLN A 82 -3.70 -8.66 3.35
C GLN A 82 -2.98 -8.74 1.99
N VAL A 83 -2.70 -9.95 1.49
CA VAL A 83 -2.09 -10.13 0.17
C VAL A 83 -3.01 -9.62 -0.94
N GLY A 84 -4.33 -9.83 -0.80
CA GLY A 84 -5.33 -9.29 -1.73
C GLY A 84 -5.26 -7.76 -1.83
N TRP A 85 -5.28 -7.06 -0.69
CA TRP A 85 -5.17 -5.61 -0.64
C TRP A 85 -3.83 -5.10 -1.18
N LEU A 86 -2.72 -5.76 -0.82
CA LEU A 86 -1.39 -5.43 -1.32
C LEU A 86 -1.37 -5.42 -2.85
N ILE A 87 -1.88 -6.48 -3.49
CA ILE A 87 -1.89 -6.61 -4.96
C ILE A 87 -2.82 -5.57 -5.58
N VAL A 88 -4.04 -5.41 -5.06
CA VAL A 88 -5.02 -4.43 -5.60
C VAL A 88 -4.45 -3.02 -5.57
N VAL A 89 -3.83 -2.62 -4.46
CA VAL A 89 -3.28 -1.27 -4.32
C VAL A 89 -2.03 -1.09 -5.16
N ALA A 90 -1.14 -2.10 -5.25
CA ALA A 90 0.02 -2.03 -6.13
C ALA A 90 -0.39 -1.83 -7.60
N VAL A 91 -1.42 -2.54 -8.06
CA VAL A 91 -1.96 -2.40 -9.41
C VAL A 91 -2.60 -1.02 -9.62
N LEU A 92 -3.40 -0.54 -8.67
CA LEU A 92 -4.00 0.80 -8.74
C LEU A 92 -2.93 1.90 -8.78
N PHE A 93 -1.87 1.76 -7.99
CA PHE A 93 -0.74 2.69 -7.99
C PHE A 93 -0.07 2.76 -9.38
N GLU A 94 0.20 1.62 -10.00
CA GLU A 94 0.77 1.59 -11.35
C GLU A 94 -0.16 2.21 -12.40
N PHE A 95 -1.48 1.96 -12.32
CA PHE A 95 -2.43 2.64 -13.19
C PHE A 95 -2.39 4.16 -13.05
N ILE A 96 -2.26 4.67 -11.81
CA ILE A 96 -2.14 6.10 -11.55
C ILE A 96 -0.84 6.65 -12.14
N VAL A 97 0.29 5.96 -11.92
CA VAL A 97 1.59 6.37 -12.47
C VAL A 97 1.55 6.41 -13.99
N LEU A 98 1.01 5.38 -14.64
CA LEU A 98 0.86 5.34 -16.09
C LEU A 98 -0.05 6.48 -16.58
N ALA A 99 -1.17 6.74 -15.92
CA ALA A 99 -2.06 7.83 -16.28
C ALA A 99 -1.37 9.20 -16.21
N ILE A 100 -0.56 9.45 -15.16
CA ILE A 100 0.21 10.69 -15.02
C ILE A 100 1.21 10.81 -16.18
N ILE A 101 1.99 9.75 -16.46
CA ILE A 101 2.96 9.75 -17.55
C ILE A 101 2.29 10.03 -18.89
N PHE A 102 1.12 9.43 -19.17
CA PHE A 102 0.39 9.67 -20.42
C PHE A 102 -0.25 11.06 -20.52
N MET A 103 -0.57 11.72 -19.40
CA MET A 103 -1.12 13.08 -19.41
C MET A 103 -0.05 14.17 -19.54
N GLU A 104 1.17 13.89 -19.10
CA GLU A 104 2.32 14.80 -19.19
C GLU A 104 3.07 14.70 -20.53
N LEU A 105 2.77 13.69 -21.36
CA LEU A 105 3.35 13.45 -22.69
C LEU A 105 2.44 13.97 -23.82
#